data_AF-A0A935QCV8-F1
#
_entry.id   AF-A0A935QCV8-F1
#
_cell.length_a   1.000
_cell.length_b   1.000
_cell.length_c   1.000
_cell.angle_alpha   90.00
_cell.angle_beta   90.00
_cell.angle_gamma   90.00
#
_symmetry.space_group_name_H-M   'P 1'
#
loop_
_entity.id
_entity.type
_entity.pdbx_description
1 polymer ?
#
loop_
_entity_poly.entity_id
_entity_poly.type
_entity_poly.pdbx_seq_one_letter_code
_entity_poly.pdbx_strand_id
1 'polypeptide(L)'
;MIVRLSWLAVGPALLFALTFKIGDTARFSALDILFWVVAAGMVVVRYLDIARLGGQTANCEPAGMRDWRRYVIAVGLAAAGLNALAHTLLVGFMN
;
A
#
# COMPACT_ATOMS: atom_id res chain seq x y z
N MET A 1 15.97 5.57 -8.87
CA MET A 1 16.17 4.46 -7.92
C MET A 1 15.33 4.63 -6.64
N ILE A 2 15.40 5.79 -5.96
CA ILE A 2 14.64 6.06 -4.71
C ILE A 2 13.12 5.92 -4.89
N VAL A 3 12.57 6.49 -5.98
CA VAL A 3 11.13 6.40 -6.27
C VAL A 3 10.68 4.95 -6.56
N ARG A 4 11.57 4.10 -7.09
CA ARG A 4 11.27 2.67 -7.26
C ARG A 4 11.15 1.93 -5.93
N LEU A 5 12.08 2.18 -5.01
CA LEU A 5 12.07 1.53 -3.70
C LEU A 5 10.84 1.90 -2.88
N SER A 6 10.34 3.13 -3.03
CA SER A 6 9.17 3.59 -2.27
C SER A 6 7.90 2.80 -2.60
N TRP A 7 7.60 2.56 -3.88
CA TRP A 7 6.39 1.84 -4.29
C TRP A 7 6.54 0.31 -4.30
N LEU A 8 7.77 -0.20 -4.39
CA LEU A 8 8.05 -1.63 -4.53
C LEU A 8 8.28 -2.33 -3.18
N ALA A 9 8.85 -1.62 -2.20
CA ALA A 9 9.21 -2.22 -0.91
C ALA A 9 8.72 -1.42 0.30
N VAL A 10 8.96 -0.09 0.34
CA VAL A 10 8.68 0.72 1.53
C VAL A 10 7.18 0.80 1.82
N GLY A 11 6.37 1.11 0.81
CA GLY A 11 4.91 1.19 0.95
C GLY A 11 4.28 -0.12 1.44
N PRO A 12 4.51 -1.26 0.77
CA PRO A 12 4.00 -2.57 1.22
C PRO A 12 4.48 -2.95 2.64
N ALA A 13 5.74 -2.68 2.99
CA ALA A 13 6.27 -2.96 4.32
C ALA A 13 5.59 -2.11 5.40
N LEU A 14 5.32 -0.83 5.12
CA LEU A 14 4.57 0.05 6.01
C LEU A 14 3.13 -0.42 6.23
N LEU A 15 2.43 -0.80 5.15
CA LEU A 15 1.07 -1.35 5.27
C LEU A 15 1.07 -2.63 6.11
N PHE A 16 2.04 -3.52 5.88
CA PHE A 16 2.18 -4.74 6.64
C PHE A 16 2.42 -4.46 8.14
N ALA A 17 3.35 -3.55 8.48
CA ALA A 17 3.62 -3.18 9.87
C ALA A 17 2.38 -2.55 10.56
N LEU A 18 1.65 -1.68 9.85
CA LEU A 18 0.42 -1.08 10.37
C LEU A 18 -0.69 -2.11 10.61
N THR A 19 -0.74 -3.16 9.79
CA THR A 19 -1.72 -4.25 9.93
C THR A 19 -1.62 -4.93 11.30
N PHE A 20 -0.41 -5.28 11.74
CA PHE A 20 -0.20 -5.87 13.08
C PHE A 20 -0.56 -4.90 14.20
N LYS A 21 -0.18 -3.63 14.06
CA LYS A 21 -0.51 -2.60 15.05
C LYS A 21 -2.01 -2.35 15.19
N ILE A 22 -2.77 -2.47 14.10
CA ILE A 22 -4.23 -2.38 14.15
C ILE A 22 -4.82 -3.59 14.90
N GLY A 23 -4.27 -4.78 14.67
CA GLY A 23 -4.66 -6.02 15.38
C GLY A 23 -4.63 -5.89 16.91
N ASP A 24 -3.67 -5.12 17.46
CA ASP A 24 -3.56 -4.86 18.91
C ASP A 24 -4.75 -4.08 19.50
N THR A 25 -5.46 -3.29 18.69
CA THR A 25 -6.41 -2.28 19.19
C THR A 25 -7.87 -2.74 19.25
N ALA A 26 -8.21 -3.88 18.61
CA ALA A 26 -9.55 -4.50 18.56
C ALA A 26 -10.71 -3.62 18.04
N ARG A 27 -10.45 -2.36 17.67
CA ARG A 27 -11.45 -1.37 17.22
C ARG A 27 -10.83 -0.46 16.16
N PHE A 28 -11.71 0.19 15.39
CA PHE A 28 -11.30 1.23 14.46
C PHE A 28 -10.55 2.36 15.20
N SER A 29 -9.40 2.77 14.67
CA SER A 29 -8.48 3.71 15.32
C SER A 29 -7.84 4.68 14.32
N ALA A 30 -7.05 5.63 14.83
CA ALA A 30 -6.25 6.52 13.99
C ALA A 30 -5.27 5.75 13.08
N LEU A 31 -4.91 4.51 13.42
CA LEU A 31 -4.05 3.66 12.60
C LEU A 31 -4.74 3.21 11.31
N ASP A 32 -6.07 3.03 11.31
CA ASP A 32 -6.83 2.73 10.09
C ASP A 32 -6.80 3.90 9.11
N ILE A 33 -6.96 5.13 9.62
CA ILE A 33 -6.85 6.34 8.81
C ILE A 33 -5.44 6.45 8.22
N LEU A 34 -4.41 6.27 9.06
CA LEU A 34 -3.01 6.32 8.63
C LEU A 34 -2.71 5.23 7.57
N PHE A 35 -3.24 4.02 7.75
CA PHE A 35 -3.10 2.91 6.80
C PHE A 35 -3.64 3.29 5.42
N TRP A 36 -4.86 3.83 5.36
CA TRP A 36 -5.45 4.25 4.09
C TRP A 36 -4.74 5.47 3.47
N VAL A 37 -4.25 6.40 4.28
CA VAL A 37 -3.40 7.52 3.81
C VAL A 37 -2.12 7.01 3.17
N VAL A 38 -1.45 6.01 3.77
CA VAL A 38 -0.25 5.39 3.19
C VAL A 38 -0.58 4.71 1.86
N ALA A 39 -1.66 3.92 1.79
CA ALA A 39 -2.08 3.26 0.56
C ALA A 39 -2.39 4.27 -0.56
N ALA A 40 -3.11 5.36 -0.25
CA ALA A 40 -3.38 6.44 -1.19
C ALA A 40 -2.09 7.16 -1.61
N GLY A 41 -1.18 7.41 -0.67
CA GLY A 41 0.14 7.99 -0.93
C GLY A 41 0.97 7.17 -1.91
N MET A 42 0.97 5.84 -1.79
CA MET A 42 1.64 4.94 -2.74
C MET A 42 1.10 5.12 -4.17
N VAL A 43 -0.22 5.19 -4.32
CA VAL A 43 -0.89 5.40 -5.62
C VAL A 43 -0.49 6.75 -6.24
N VAL A 44 -0.48 7.82 -5.44
CA VAL A 44 -0.10 9.17 -5.90
C VAL A 44 1.38 9.25 -6.26
N VAL A 45 2.27 8.69 -5.43
CA VAL A 45 3.71 8.64 -5.72
C VAL A 45 3.95 7.89 -7.04
N ARG A 46 3.28 6.75 -7.24
CA ARG A 46 3.40 5.99 -8.50
C ARG A 46 2.83 6.73 -9.70
N TYR A 47 1.77 7.52 -9.52
CA TYR A 47 1.26 8.39 -10.58
C TYR A 47 2.31 9.43 -11.00
N LEU A 48 2.89 10.14 -10.03
CA LEU A 48 3.90 11.17 -10.31
C LEU A 48 5.17 10.59 -10.94
N ASP A 49 5.60 9.41 -10.48
CA ASP A 49 6.73 8.67 -11.05
C ASP A 49 6.52 8.43 -12.56
N ILE A 50 5.37 7.88 -12.93
CA ILE A 50 5.09 7.56 -14.33
C ILE A 50 4.81 8.82 -15.15
N ALA A 51 4.02 9.76 -14.64
CA ALA A 51 3.55 10.92 -15.40
C ALA A 51 4.61 12.02 -15.56
N ARG A 52 5.57 12.14 -14.62
CA ARG A 52 6.53 13.27 -14.60
C ARG A 52 7.99 12.86 -14.58
N LEU A 53 8.32 11.64 -14.13
CA LEU A 53 9.70 11.22 -13.89
C LEU A 53 10.18 10.12 -14.84
N GLY A 54 9.40 9.77 -15.87
CA GLY A 54 9.75 8.70 -16.81
C GLY A 54 9.78 7.32 -16.14
N GLY A 55 8.86 7.10 -15.20
CA GLY A 55 8.81 5.89 -14.37
C GLY A 55 8.88 4.58 -15.17
N GLN A 56 9.45 3.56 -14.54
CA GLN A 56 9.66 2.24 -15.14
C GLN A 56 8.87 1.15 -14.42
N THR A 57 8.64 0.02 -15.09
CA THR A 57 8.12 -1.22 -14.49
C THR A 57 9.19 -1.89 -13.62
N ALA A 58 8.83 -2.99 -12.95
CA ALA A 58 9.79 -3.78 -12.17
C ALA A 58 10.90 -4.38 -13.05
N ASN A 59 10.61 -4.63 -14.33
CA ASN A 59 11.53 -5.21 -15.32
C ASN A 59 12.35 -4.14 -16.07
N CYS A 60 12.39 -2.91 -15.56
CA CYS A 60 13.10 -1.77 -16.18
C CYS A 60 12.54 -1.33 -17.55
N GLU A 61 11.31 -1.72 -17.90
CA GLU A 61 10.63 -1.20 -19.10
C GLU A 61 9.94 0.15 -18.80
N PRO A 62 9.76 1.04 -19.79
CA PRO A 62 8.96 2.26 -19.61
C PRO A 62 7.54 1.91 -19.14
N ALA A 63 7.11 2.49 -18.01
CA ALA A 63 5.75 2.29 -17.50
C ALA A 63 4.78 3.31 -18.11
N GLY A 64 3.56 2.87 -18.39
CA GLY A 64 2.49 3.72 -18.87
C GLY A 64 1.35 3.88 -17.86
N MET A 65 0.35 4.71 -18.21
CA MET A 65 -0.86 4.87 -17.38
C MET A 65 -1.67 3.58 -17.22
N ARG A 66 -1.53 2.61 -18.14
CA ARG A 66 -2.11 1.27 -17.99
C ARG A 66 -1.50 0.53 -16.79
N ASP A 67 -0.19 0.64 -16.60
CA ASP A 67 0.52 0.02 -15.48
C ASP A 67 0.19 0.72 -14.16
N TRP A 68 0.00 2.04 -14.19
CA TRP A 68 -0.53 2.77 -13.05
C TRP A 68 -1.90 2.25 -12.62
N ARG A 69 -2.87 2.09 -13.54
CA ARG A 69 -4.20 1.56 -13.19
C ARG A 69 -4.15 0.16 -12.59
N ARG A 70 -3.32 -0.72 -13.15
CA ARG A 70 -3.07 -2.06 -12.59
C ARG A 70 -2.49 -1.98 -11.18
N TYR A 71 -1.54 -1.07 -10.97
CA TYR A 71 -0.95 -0.82 -9.65
C TYR A 71 -1.99 -0.32 -8.64
N VAL A 72 -2.88 0.61 -9.03
CA VAL A 72 -3.98 1.07 -8.16
C VAL A 72 -4.88 -0.08 -7.73
N ILE A 73 -5.28 -0.94 -8.68
CA ILE A 73 -6.11 -2.11 -8.38
C ILE A 73 -5.37 -3.07 -7.44
N ALA A 74 -4.10 -3.38 -7.72
CA ALA A 74 -3.31 -4.28 -6.90
C ALA A 74 -3.12 -3.75 -5.46
N VAL A 75 -2.76 -2.47 -5.30
CA VAL A 75 -2.62 -1.84 -3.98
C VAL A 75 -3.97 -1.77 -3.27
N GLY A 76 -5.05 -1.40 -3.96
CA GLY A 76 -6.39 -1.35 -3.38
C GLY A 76 -6.85 -2.70 -2.84
N LEU A 77 -6.69 -3.77 -3.63
CA LEU A 77 -7.04 -5.13 -3.21
C LEU A 77 -6.16 -5.61 -2.04
N ALA A 78 -4.85 -5.38 -2.11
CA ALA A 78 -3.93 -5.77 -1.04
C ALA A 78 -4.21 -5.00 0.26
N ALA A 79 -4.45 -3.69 0.17
CA ALA A 79 -4.76 -2.84 1.32
C ALA A 79 -6.09 -3.23 1.96
N ALA A 80 -7.14 -3.45 1.16
CA ALA A 80 -8.42 -3.92 1.67
C ALA A 80 -8.30 -5.30 2.33
N GLY A 81 -7.58 -6.23 1.71
CA GLY A 81 -7.32 -7.56 2.28
C GLY A 81 -6.58 -7.49 3.62
N LEU A 82 -5.49 -6.71 3.69
CA LEU A 82 -4.73 -6.54 4.93
C LEU A 82 -5.56 -5.88 6.03
N ASN A 83 -6.32 -4.82 5.74
CA ASN A 83 -7.16 -4.18 6.75
C ASN A 83 -8.27 -5.12 7.25
N ALA A 84 -8.90 -5.90 6.36
CA ALA A 84 -9.86 -6.92 6.76
C ALA A 84 -9.22 -8.02 7.62
N LEU A 85 -8.01 -8.48 7.28
CA LEU A 85 -7.25 -9.46 8.06
C LEU A 85 -6.91 -8.93 9.46
N ALA A 86 -6.56 -7.64 9.58
CA ALA A 86 -6.33 -7.00 10.87
C ALA A 86 -7.56 -7.14 11.78
N HIS A 87 -8.74 -6.75 11.29
CA HIS A 87 -9.97 -6.71 12.09
C HIS A 87 -10.67 -8.07 12.29
N THR A 88 -10.29 -9.10 11.54
CA THR A 88 -10.90 -10.44 11.65
C THR A 88 -9.99 -11.44 12.34
N LEU A 89 -8.85 -11.76 11.72
CA LEU A 89 -7.96 -12.82 12.18
C LEU A 89 -7.01 -12.35 13.29
N LEU A 90 -6.41 -11.16 13.15
CA LEU A 90 -5.45 -10.69 14.16
C LEU A 90 -6.14 -10.28 15.46
N VAL A 91 -7.24 -9.53 15.38
CA VAL A 91 -8.04 -9.23 16.58
C VAL A 91 -8.55 -10.50 17.27
N GLY A 92 -8.96 -11.53 16.50
CA GLY A 92 -9.40 -12.80 17.08
C GLY A 92 -8.27 -13.66 17.69
N PHE A 93 -7.05 -13.55 17.17
CA PHE A 93 -5.87 -14.28 17.67
C PHE A 93 -5.22 -13.61 18.89
N MET A 94 -5.36 -12.30 19.02
CA MET A 94 -4.66 -11.49 20.03
C MET A 94 -5.51 -11.18 21.27
N ASN A 95 -6.80 -11.54 21.26
CA ASN A 95 -7.70 -11.52 22.42
C ASN A 95 -7.69 -12.88 23.13
#